data_AF-A0A967GU47-F1
#
_entry.id   AF-A0A967GU47-F1
#
_cell.length_a   1.000
_cell.length_b   1.000
_cell.length_c   1.000
_cell.angle_alpha   90.00
_cell.angle_beta   90.00
_cell.angle_gamma   90.00
#
_symmetry.space_group_name_H-M   'P 1'
#
loop_
_entity.id
_entity.type
_entity.pdbx_description
1 polymer ?
#
loop_
_entity_poly.entity_id
_entity_poly.type
_entity_poly.pdbx_seq_one_letter_code
_entity_poly.pdbx_strand_id
1 'polypeptide(L)'
;KWVSSARGTNGDGSKRYSIWDAYAHADFVTYPSTYEGFGNAFLEAIYYRKPILCNRYSIFQSDIEPYGFKAIFMNGFLTNQVVGQVRRLLTDRDFCRECVD
;
A
#
# COMPACT_ATOMS: atom_id res chain seq x y z
N LYS A 1 9.44 13.38 -19.87
CA LYS A 1 8.40 12.75 -19.01
C LYS A 1 9.14 11.97 -17.91
N TRP A 2 8.82 12.23 -16.63
CA TRP A 2 9.57 11.67 -15.49
C TRP A 2 9.13 10.26 -15.08
N VAL A 3 7.91 9.84 -15.46
CA VAL A 3 7.33 8.53 -15.10
C VAL A 3 7.14 7.66 -16.35
N SER A 4 7.52 6.38 -16.26
CA SER A 4 7.34 5.36 -17.30
C SER A 4 7.08 3.97 -16.71
N SER A 5 6.70 3.01 -17.55
CA SER A 5 6.49 1.61 -17.16
C SER A 5 7.76 0.92 -16.67
N ALA A 6 8.92 1.34 -17.16
CA ALA A 6 10.24 0.86 -16.73
C ALA A 6 11.14 2.01 -16.30
N ARG A 7 12.03 1.75 -15.34
CA ARG A 7 13.08 2.69 -14.94
C ARG A 7 14.06 2.92 -16.11
N GLY A 8 14.58 4.14 -16.24
CA GLY A 8 15.61 4.41 -17.24
C GLY A 8 16.04 5.87 -17.29
N THR A 9 16.54 6.27 -18.45
CA THR A 9 17.00 7.65 -18.72
C THR A 9 16.35 8.13 -20.03
N ASN A 10 16.04 9.42 -20.11
CA ASN A 10 15.58 10.09 -21.32
C ASN A 10 16.77 10.48 -22.22
N GLY A 11 16.51 10.87 -23.47
CA GLY A 11 17.56 11.30 -24.40
C GLY A 11 18.31 12.57 -23.98
N ASP A 12 17.73 13.37 -23.08
CA ASP A 12 18.34 14.56 -22.48
C ASP A 12 19.13 14.25 -21.19
N GLY A 13 19.28 12.98 -20.81
CA GLY A 13 19.99 12.56 -19.60
C GLY A 13 19.12 12.59 -18.32
N SER A 14 17.88 13.06 -18.37
CA SER A 14 16.99 13.07 -17.20
C SER A 14 16.54 11.65 -16.79
N LYS A 15 16.40 11.41 -15.49
CA LYS A 15 15.94 10.11 -14.95
C LYS A 15 14.46 9.87 -15.26
N ARG A 16 14.13 8.62 -15.59
CA ARG A 16 12.77 8.10 -15.65
C ARG A 16 12.54 7.09 -14.53
N TYR A 17 11.49 7.31 -13.76
CA TYR A 17 11.07 6.49 -12.65
C TYR A 17 9.86 5.63 -13.03
N SER A 18 9.74 4.50 -12.37
CA SER A 18 8.63 3.55 -12.46
C SER A 18 7.87 3.48 -11.14
N ILE A 19 6.70 2.85 -11.13
CA ILE A 19 5.94 2.64 -9.91
C ILE A 19 6.72 1.83 -8.85
N TRP A 20 7.61 0.95 -9.30
CA TRP A 20 8.51 0.18 -8.45
C TRP A 20 9.43 1.05 -7.60
N ASP A 21 9.84 2.22 -8.13
CA ASP A 21 10.62 3.20 -7.38
C ASP A 21 9.79 3.80 -6.23
N ALA A 22 8.49 4.00 -6.43
CA ALA A 22 7.60 4.51 -5.38
C ALA A 22 7.48 3.50 -4.24
N TYR A 23 7.25 2.21 -4.55
CA TYR A 23 7.23 1.18 -3.50
C TYR A 23 8.55 1.05 -2.77
N ALA A 24 9.69 1.10 -3.48
CA ALA A 24 11.01 1.01 -2.85
C ALA A 24 11.24 2.12 -1.80
N HIS A 25 10.71 3.32 -2.04
CA HIS A 25 10.86 4.48 -1.17
C HIS A 25 9.68 4.74 -0.22
N ALA A 26 8.57 4.03 -0.35
CA ALA A 26 7.43 4.20 0.52
C ALA A 26 7.64 3.50 1.86
N ASP A 27 7.24 4.18 2.94
CA ASP A 27 7.15 3.60 4.29
C ASP A 27 5.75 3.02 4.57
N PHE A 28 4.74 3.42 3.79
CA PHE A 28 3.34 3.08 4.02
C PHE A 28 2.52 3.29 2.75
N VAL A 29 1.55 2.40 2.49
CA VAL A 29 0.63 2.47 1.35
C VAL A 29 -0.80 2.62 1.85
N THR A 30 -1.55 3.55 1.27
CA THR A 30 -2.96 3.75 1.57
C THR A 30 -3.82 3.34 0.40
N TYR A 31 -4.90 2.63 0.74
CA TYR A 31 -5.93 2.14 -0.15
C TYR A 31 -7.31 2.62 0.35
N PRO A 32 -7.57 3.95 0.38
CA PRO A 32 -8.79 4.50 0.97
C PRO A 32 -10.01 4.43 0.04
N SER A 33 -9.84 3.91 -1.19
CA SER A 33 -10.87 3.85 -2.23
C SER A 33 -12.14 3.14 -1.74
N THR A 34 -13.30 3.67 -2.11
CA THR A 34 -14.62 3.05 -1.83
C THR A 34 -15.00 2.01 -2.88
N TYR A 35 -14.40 2.10 -4.06
CA TYR A 35 -14.59 1.18 -5.17
C TYR A 35 -13.25 0.94 -5.86
N GLU A 36 -12.93 -0.33 -6.10
CA GLU A 36 -11.74 -0.78 -6.81
C GLU A 36 -12.15 -1.96 -7.69
N GLY A 37 -11.28 -2.31 -8.65
CA GLY A 37 -11.35 -3.61 -9.29
C GLY A 37 -10.87 -4.71 -8.33
N PHE A 38 -9.97 -5.58 -8.80
CA PHE A 38 -9.40 -6.62 -7.95
C PHE A 38 -8.57 -6.05 -6.78
N GLY A 39 -7.64 -5.14 -7.07
CA GLY A 39 -6.71 -4.58 -6.09
C GLY A 39 -5.25 -4.95 -6.37
N ASN A 40 -4.80 -4.84 -7.62
CA ASN A 40 -3.43 -5.17 -8.00
C ASN A 40 -2.39 -4.41 -7.18
N ALA A 41 -2.58 -3.12 -6.93
CA ALA A 41 -1.61 -2.37 -6.13
C ALA A 41 -1.67 -2.69 -4.62
N PHE A 42 -2.74 -3.35 -4.12
CA PHE A 42 -2.70 -3.99 -2.80
C PHE A 42 -1.71 -5.16 -2.82
N LEU A 43 -1.78 -6.03 -3.82
CA LEU A 43 -0.85 -7.16 -3.96
C LEU A 43 0.58 -6.71 -4.25
N GLU A 44 0.77 -5.66 -5.03
CA GLU A 44 2.09 -5.05 -5.23
C GLU A 44 2.66 -4.53 -3.90
N ALA A 45 1.86 -3.86 -3.07
CA ALA A 45 2.29 -3.40 -1.75
C ALA A 45 2.69 -4.58 -0.84
N ILE A 46 1.94 -5.68 -0.85
CA ILE A 46 2.31 -6.92 -0.14
C ILE A 46 3.63 -7.49 -0.68
N TYR A 47 3.80 -7.59 -2.00
CA TYR A 47 5.03 -8.08 -2.63
C TYR A 47 6.26 -7.26 -2.22
N TYR A 48 6.11 -5.94 -2.09
CA TYR A 48 7.17 -5.02 -1.62
C TYR A 48 7.31 -4.95 -0.10
N ARG A 49 6.56 -5.76 0.67
CA ARG A 49 6.55 -5.73 2.14
C ARG A 49 6.26 -4.34 2.69
N LYS A 50 5.26 -3.68 2.11
CA LYS A 50 4.83 -2.35 2.55
C LYS A 50 3.64 -2.48 3.47
N PRO A 51 3.64 -1.80 4.63
CA PRO A 51 2.49 -1.82 5.50
C PRO A 51 1.33 -1.04 4.85
N ILE A 52 0.10 -1.50 5.07
CA ILE A 52 -1.08 -1.06 4.31
C ILE A 52 -2.19 -0.58 5.24
N LEU A 53 -2.83 0.54 4.87
CA LEU A 53 -4.20 0.85 5.27
C LEU A 53 -5.11 0.55 4.09
N CYS A 54 -6.11 -0.31 4.28
CA CYS A 54 -7.07 -0.68 3.26
C CYS A 54 -8.49 -0.36 3.70
N ASN A 55 -9.27 0.29 2.84
CA ASN A 55 -10.71 0.37 2.99
C ASN A 55 -11.32 -0.96 2.54
N ARG A 56 -12.19 -1.55 3.35
CA ARG A 56 -12.82 -2.85 3.06
C ARG A 56 -13.91 -2.70 2.00
N TYR A 57 -13.53 -2.58 0.73
CA TYR A 57 -14.44 -2.65 -0.41
C TYR A 57 -14.92 -4.09 -0.65
N SER A 58 -16.01 -4.26 -1.41
CA SER A 58 -16.67 -5.56 -1.59
C SER A 58 -15.74 -6.65 -2.15
N ILE A 59 -14.98 -6.32 -3.19
CA ILE A 59 -14.05 -7.28 -3.84
C ILE A 59 -12.89 -7.65 -2.90
N PHE A 60 -12.39 -6.72 -2.08
CA PHE A 60 -11.40 -7.06 -1.06
C PHE A 60 -11.97 -8.09 -0.07
N GLN A 61 -13.19 -7.85 0.43
CA GLN A 61 -13.81 -8.73 1.43
C GLN A 61 -14.07 -10.14 0.88
N SER A 62 -14.48 -10.27 -0.39
CA SER A 62 -14.78 -11.58 -0.98
C SER A 62 -13.52 -12.32 -1.43
N ASP A 63 -12.56 -11.62 -2.03
CA ASP A 63 -11.51 -12.25 -2.82
C ASP A 63 -10.11 -12.14 -2.19
N ILE A 64 -9.89 -11.24 -1.23
CA ILE A 64 -8.55 -10.97 -0.65
C ILE A 64 -8.53 -11.19 0.86
N GLU A 65 -9.53 -10.70 1.58
CA GLU A 65 -9.63 -10.82 3.04
C GLU A 65 -9.54 -12.27 3.57
N PRO A 66 -10.11 -13.29 2.89
CA PRO A 66 -10.01 -14.68 3.37
C PRO A 66 -8.59 -15.22 3.48
N TYR A 67 -7.61 -14.60 2.83
CA TYR A 67 -6.19 -14.98 2.91
C TYR A 67 -5.47 -14.45 4.16
N GLY A 68 -6.13 -13.61 4.98
CA GLY A 68 -5.64 -13.27 6.32
C GLY A 68 -4.48 -12.27 6.37
N PHE A 69 -4.35 -11.39 5.37
CA PHE A 69 -3.30 -10.36 5.37
C PHE A 69 -3.37 -9.44 6.59
N LYS A 70 -2.21 -9.15 7.18
CA LYS A 70 -2.08 -8.22 8.31
C LYS A 70 -1.99 -6.78 7.81
N ALA A 71 -3.13 -6.10 7.72
CA ALA A 71 -3.21 -4.69 7.37
C ALA A 71 -4.11 -3.93 8.35
N ILE A 72 -4.04 -2.60 8.31
CA ILE A 72 -5.00 -1.75 9.01
C ILE A 72 -6.22 -1.60 8.12
N PHE A 73 -7.41 -1.77 8.69
CA PHE A 73 -8.66 -1.71 7.93
C PHE A 73 -9.54 -0.55 8.36
N MET A 74 -10.21 0.06 7.38
CA MET A 74 -11.32 1.00 7.58
C MET A 74 -12.57 0.53 6.83
N ASN A 75 -13.74 1.06 7.21
CA ASN A 75 -15.03 0.74 6.60
C ASN A 75 -15.74 2.02 6.14
N GLY A 76 -15.30 2.58 5.01
CA GLY A 76 -15.86 3.78 4.39
C GLY A 76 -15.45 5.10 5.05
N PHE A 77 -15.06 5.10 6.33
CA PHE A 77 -14.61 6.30 7.05
C PHE A 77 -13.46 6.00 8.01
N LEU A 78 -12.66 7.02 8.29
CA LEU A 78 -11.58 6.97 9.28
C LEU A 78 -12.12 7.19 10.69
N THR A 79 -11.62 6.41 11.65
CA THR A 79 -11.89 6.60 13.07
C THR A 79 -10.61 6.96 13.82
N ASN A 80 -10.74 7.54 15.01
CA ASN A 80 -9.58 7.80 15.87
C ASN A 80 -8.80 6.51 16.19
N GLN A 81 -9.48 5.37 16.26
CA GLN A 81 -8.85 4.06 16.43
C GLN A 81 -7.96 3.71 15.22
N VAL A 82 -8.49 3.82 13.99
CA VAL A 82 -7.71 3.54 12.76
C VAL A 82 -6.49 4.46 12.68
N VAL A 83 -6.67 5.76 12.98
CA VAL A 83 -5.56 6.72 13.02
C VAL A 83 -4.52 6.34 14.08
N GLY A 84 -4.95 5.89 15.25
CA GLY A 84 -4.08 5.38 16.31
C GLY A 84 -3.28 4.16 15.88
N GLN A 85 -3.91 3.21 15.17
CA GLN A 85 -3.23 2.04 14.61
C GLN A 85 -2.19 2.45 13.56
N VAL A 86 -2.51 3.40 12.67
CA VAL A 86 -1.56 3.90 11.65
C VAL A 86 -0.39 4.60 12.33
N ARG A 87 -0.63 5.42 13.36
CA ARG A 87 0.45 6.03 14.14
C ARG A 87 1.35 4.97 14.75
N ARG A 88 0.79 3.96 15.40
CA ARG A 88 1.57 2.84 15.96
C ARG A 88 2.39 2.16 14.88
N LEU A 89 1.79 1.81 13.74
CA LEU A 89 2.47 1.20 12.60
C LEU A 89 3.69 2.00 12.12
N LEU A 90 3.59 3.33 12.09
CA LEU A 90 4.68 4.20 11.65
C LEU A 90 5.77 4.42 12.72
N THR A 91 5.46 4.24 14.00
CA THR A 91 6.39 4.55 15.12
C THR A 91 6.95 3.31 15.83
N ASP A 92 6.28 2.17 15.74
CA ASP A 92 6.63 0.90 16.38
C ASP A 92 7.20 -0.05 15.32
N ARG A 93 8.53 -0.22 15.32
CA ARG A 93 9.23 -1.01 14.30
C ARG A 93 8.89 -2.49 14.36
N ASP A 94 8.62 -3.03 15.55
CA ASP A 94 8.33 -4.46 15.70
C ASP A 94 6.90 -4.75 15.23
N PHE A 95 5.96 -3.86 15.55
CA PHE A 95 4.61 -3.94 14.99
C PHE A 95 4.60 -3.78 13.47
N CYS A 96 5.41 -2.87 12.92
CA CYS A 96 5.57 -2.71 11.47
C CYS A 96 6.08 -3.99 10.80
N ARG A 97 7.13 -4.62 11.36
CA ARG A 97 7.66 -5.90 10.86
C ARG A 97 6.61 -6.99 10.87
N GLU A 98 5.87 -7.11 11.98
CA GLU A 98 4.81 -8.11 12.09
C GLU A 98 3.74 -7.97 10.98
N CYS A 99 3.42 -6.74 10.57
CA CYS A 99 2.45 -6.50 9.49
C CYS A 99 2.97 -6.85 8.09
N VAL A 100 4.29 -6.96 7.88
CA VAL A 100 4.90 -7.14 6.54
C VAL A 100 5.74 -8.41 6.39
N ASP A 101 5.80 -9.23 7.43
CA ASP A 101 6.49 -10.53 7.43
C ASP A 101 5.77 -11.56 6.54
#